data_AF-A0A0N0RS82-F1
#
_entry.id   AF-A0A0N0RS82-F1
#
_cell.length_a   1.000
_cell.length_b   1.000
_cell.length_c   1.000
_cell.angle_alpha   90.00
_cell.angle_beta   90.00
_cell.angle_gamma   90.00
#
_symmetry.space_group_name_H-M   'P 1'
#
loop_
_entity.id
_entity.type
_entity.pdbx_description
1 polymer ?
#
loop_
_entity_poly.entity_id
_entity_poly.type
_entity_poly.pdbx_seq_one_letter_code
_entity_poly.pdbx_strand_id
1 'polypeptide(L)'
;MKVAWAISFVALLCAIVTAVPCGEHGQVVFRPALDEDEPMDLVAILEQEATAQGLELDVPSAAPHPKIAQIGWHMEDCSPIPPVITIQSVTLDPDPPMKGHNLTVRGVGTVLSDITEGTYLDVDVHIGVLKLYSERLDFCDVLRENDVEVQCPIPPGDYDVSHTVLVPARLPPAKFSIHVTGGTQDNQPLPCVNIGVSVSPFVSQMASYLRAVPQWLAAKWPRRS
;
A
#
# COMPACT_ATOMS: atom_id res chain seq x y z
N MET A 1 -52.66 1.38 -35.01
CA MET A 1 -52.28 2.28 -36.15
C MET A 1 -52.18 3.69 -35.58
N LYS A 2 -51.03 4.23 -35.19
CA LYS A 2 -49.94 4.74 -36.03
C LYS A 2 -48.72 4.96 -35.11
N VAL A 3 -47.88 3.94 -34.95
CA VAL A 3 -46.57 4.00 -34.26
C VAL A 3 -45.44 4.08 -35.31
N ALA A 4 -45.75 4.61 -36.50
CA ALA A 4 -44.94 4.48 -37.71
C ALA A 4 -44.31 5.79 -38.20
N TRP A 5 -44.43 6.90 -37.47
CA TRP A 5 -43.95 8.22 -37.96
C TRP A 5 -42.87 8.90 -37.11
N ALA A 6 -42.59 8.43 -35.88
CA ALA A 6 -41.52 9.00 -35.05
C ALA A 6 -40.16 8.31 -35.27
N ILE A 7 -40.14 7.09 -35.83
CA ILE A 7 -38.93 6.29 -36.06
C ILE A 7 -38.22 6.69 -37.37
N SER A 8 -38.87 7.50 -38.23
CA SER A 8 -38.34 7.88 -39.54
C SER A 8 -37.55 9.20 -39.57
N PHE A 9 -37.61 10.02 -38.49
CA PHE A 9 -36.94 11.34 -38.47
C PHE A 9 -35.61 11.36 -37.70
N VAL A 10 -35.37 10.41 -36.78
CA VAL A 10 -34.07 10.27 -36.08
C VAL A 10 -33.08 9.42 -36.90
N ALA A 11 -33.58 8.51 -37.75
CA ALA A 11 -32.75 7.73 -38.67
C ALA A 11 -32.20 8.57 -39.86
N LEU A 12 -32.82 9.70 -40.19
CA LEU A 12 -32.35 10.59 -41.26
C LEU A 12 -31.27 11.59 -40.80
N LEU A 13 -31.17 11.83 -39.48
CA LEU A 13 -30.15 12.71 -38.88
C LEU A 13 -28.81 11.99 -38.62
N CYS A 14 -28.79 10.66 -38.60
CA CYS A 14 -27.56 9.89 -38.49
C CYS A 14 -26.78 9.79 -39.82
N ALA A 15 -27.43 10.04 -40.96
CA ALA A 15 -26.81 9.91 -42.29
C ALA A 15 -26.07 11.18 -42.79
N ILE A 16 -26.14 12.31 -42.07
CA ILE A 16 -25.50 13.57 -42.49
C ILE A 16 -24.23 13.89 -41.67
N VAL A 17 -23.95 13.14 -40.59
CA VAL A 17 -22.75 13.34 -39.74
C VAL A 17 -21.87 12.08 -39.64
N THR A 18 -22.03 11.10 -40.54
CA THR A 18 -21.12 9.95 -40.65
C THR A 18 -20.38 9.98 -41.98
N ALA A 19 -19.34 10.82 -42.04
CA ALA A 19 -18.25 10.66 -42.99
C ALA A 19 -17.00 10.17 -42.24
N VAL A 20 -17.08 9.00 -41.61
CA VAL A 20 -15.92 8.17 -41.27
C VAL A 20 -16.32 6.70 -41.45
N PRO A 21 -15.67 5.95 -42.35
CA PRO A 21 -15.90 4.52 -42.45
C PRO A 21 -15.23 3.80 -41.27
N CYS A 22 -16.03 3.14 -40.42
CA CYS A 22 -15.55 2.08 -39.55
C CYS A 22 -15.59 0.77 -40.34
N GLY A 23 -14.42 0.24 -40.67
CA GLY A 23 -14.21 -1.12 -41.18
C GLY A 23 -13.09 -1.78 -40.39
N GLU A 24 -13.38 -2.95 -39.84
CA GLU A 24 -12.57 -3.74 -38.92
C GLU A 24 -11.35 -4.44 -39.56
N HIS A 25 -10.45 -4.89 -38.67
CA HIS A 25 -9.41 -5.91 -38.82
C HIS A 25 -8.17 -5.59 -39.66
N GLY A 26 -7.17 -5.00 -38.97
CA GLY A 26 -5.76 -5.02 -39.37
C GLY A 26 -4.88 -4.73 -38.18
N GLN A 27 -4.29 -5.79 -37.62
CA GLN A 27 -3.38 -5.80 -36.48
C GLN A 27 -2.20 -4.84 -36.70
N VAL A 28 -2.15 -3.72 -35.98
CA VAL A 28 -0.95 -2.90 -35.88
C VAL A 28 -0.25 -3.27 -34.58
N VAL A 29 0.74 -4.15 -34.73
CA VAL A 29 1.75 -4.41 -33.71
C VAL A 29 2.46 -3.08 -33.46
N PHE A 30 2.19 -2.45 -32.31
CA PHE A 30 3.06 -1.40 -31.81
C PHE A 30 4.39 -2.07 -31.46
N ARG A 31 5.35 -1.99 -32.40
CA ARG A 31 6.76 -2.09 -32.04
C ARG A 31 7.08 -0.85 -31.21
N PRO A 32 7.53 -0.99 -29.95
CA PRO A 32 8.11 0.15 -29.26
C PRO A 32 9.32 0.63 -30.06
N ALA A 33 9.35 1.95 -30.31
CA ALA A 33 10.56 2.61 -30.75
C ALA A 33 11.61 2.43 -29.65
N LEU A 34 12.73 1.84 -30.03
CA LEU A 34 13.94 1.76 -29.22
C LEU A 34 14.48 3.16 -29.02
N ASP A 35 14.51 3.59 -27.76
CA ASP A 35 15.63 4.20 -27.05
C ASP A 35 16.64 5.01 -27.88
N GLU A 36 16.44 6.32 -27.94
CA GLU A 36 17.50 7.32 -28.03
C GLU A 36 17.03 8.59 -27.30
N ASP A 37 17.17 8.58 -25.97
CA ASP A 37 17.51 9.73 -25.10
C ASP A 37 17.33 9.30 -23.63
N GLU A 38 18.07 8.26 -23.22
CA GLU A 38 18.34 8.10 -21.79
C GLU A 38 19.44 9.11 -21.42
N PRO A 39 19.20 10.01 -20.45
CA PRO A 39 20.29 10.79 -19.88
C PRO A 39 21.24 9.80 -19.22
N MET A 40 22.47 9.71 -19.74
CA MET A 40 23.66 9.10 -19.12
C MET A 40 23.36 8.58 -17.71
N ASP A 41 23.02 7.30 -17.60
CA ASP A 41 22.80 6.68 -16.30
C ASP A 41 24.14 6.77 -15.56
N LEU A 42 24.22 7.76 -14.68
CA LEU A 42 25.42 8.05 -13.91
C LEU A 42 25.80 6.81 -13.10
N VAL A 43 24.83 5.95 -12.77
CA VAL A 43 25.04 4.67 -12.10
C VAL A 43 25.84 3.73 -12.99
N ALA A 44 25.47 3.54 -14.26
CA ALA A 44 26.20 2.68 -15.19
C ALA A 44 27.66 3.14 -15.41
N ILE A 45 27.90 4.45 -15.44
CA ILE A 45 29.27 5.01 -15.57
C ILE A 45 30.08 4.73 -14.31
N LEU A 46 29.48 4.96 -13.14
CA LEU A 46 30.12 4.68 -11.85
C LEU A 46 30.39 3.19 -11.66
N GLU A 47 29.48 2.33 -12.09
CA GLU A 47 29.64 0.87 -12.09
C GLU A 47 30.77 0.44 -13.02
N GLN A 48 30.85 1.03 -14.22
CA GLN A 48 31.90 0.73 -15.19
C GLN A 48 33.28 1.19 -14.70
N GLU A 49 33.40 2.37 -14.08
CA GLU A 49 34.65 2.84 -13.48
C GLU A 49 35.07 1.99 -12.28
N ALA A 50 34.13 1.63 -11.40
CA ALA A 50 34.39 0.76 -10.25
C ALA A 50 34.92 -0.61 -10.69
N THR A 51 34.28 -1.21 -11.69
CA THR A 51 34.69 -2.51 -12.26
C THR A 51 36.07 -2.43 -12.91
N ALA A 52 36.37 -1.34 -13.64
CA ALA A 52 37.68 -1.11 -14.25
C ALA A 52 38.80 -0.93 -13.20
N GLN A 53 38.46 -0.45 -12.01
CA GLN A 53 39.36 -0.36 -10.86
C GLN A 53 39.44 -1.65 -10.03
N GLY A 54 38.75 -2.72 -10.45
CA GLY A 54 38.71 -4.00 -9.74
C GLY A 54 37.94 -3.93 -8.41
N LEU A 55 37.08 -2.90 -8.22
CA LEU A 55 36.09 -2.90 -7.16
C LEU A 55 34.89 -3.72 -7.64
N GLU A 56 34.83 -4.98 -7.23
CA GLU A 56 33.62 -5.80 -7.37
C GLU A 56 32.51 -5.14 -6.54
N LEU A 57 31.47 -4.62 -7.19
CA LEU A 57 30.25 -4.14 -6.53
C LEU A 57 29.37 -5.32 -6.09
N ASP A 58 29.98 -6.41 -5.63
CA ASP A 58 29.31 -7.41 -4.84
C ASP A 58 29.25 -6.87 -3.41
N VAL A 59 28.46 -5.80 -3.23
CA VAL A 59 27.97 -5.46 -1.92
C VAL A 59 26.94 -6.55 -1.64
N PRO A 60 27.20 -7.50 -0.72
CA PRO A 60 26.15 -8.38 -0.27
C PRO A 60 25.00 -7.46 0.12
N SER A 61 23.80 -7.72 -0.40
CA SER A 61 22.54 -7.02 -0.08
C SER A 61 22.20 -6.95 1.43
N ALA A 62 23.14 -7.34 2.30
CA ALA A 62 23.21 -7.20 3.73
C ALA A 62 23.93 -5.93 4.23
N ALA A 63 24.42 -5.03 3.35
CA ALA A 63 24.69 -3.66 3.80
C ALA A 63 23.34 -3.02 4.17
N PRO A 64 23.12 -2.57 5.42
CA PRO A 64 21.90 -1.88 5.76
C PRO A 64 21.87 -0.62 4.90
N HIS A 65 20.97 -0.55 3.91
CA HIS A 65 20.59 0.70 3.31
C HIS A 65 20.39 1.70 4.45
N PRO A 66 20.95 2.93 4.38
CA PRO A 66 20.70 3.93 5.41
C PRO A 66 19.19 3.97 5.60
N LYS A 67 18.77 3.58 6.81
CA LYS A 67 17.39 3.24 7.18
C LYS A 67 16.53 4.51 7.23
N ILE A 68 16.45 5.25 6.12
CA ILE A 68 15.80 6.55 5.98
C ILE A 68 14.35 6.40 6.46
N ALA A 69 14.11 6.83 7.70
CA ALA A 69 12.81 6.85 8.37
C ALA A 69 12.02 5.52 8.31
N GLN A 70 12.54 4.46 8.92
CA GLN A 70 11.78 3.21 9.08
C GLN A 70 10.49 3.43 9.90
N ILE A 71 9.37 2.95 9.34
CA ILE A 71 8.09 2.80 10.03
C ILE A 71 8.08 1.39 10.64
N GLY A 72 8.14 1.29 11.97
CA GLY A 72 7.97 0.01 12.65
C GLY A 72 6.49 -0.28 12.87
N TRP A 73 6.06 -1.52 12.71
CA TRP A 73 4.67 -1.92 12.95
C TRP A 73 4.61 -3.24 13.72
N HIS A 74 3.50 -3.48 14.40
CA HIS A 74 3.15 -4.77 14.99
C HIS A 74 1.63 -4.88 15.07
N MET A 75 1.17 -6.12 15.13
CA MET A 75 -0.24 -6.47 15.22
C MET A 75 -0.43 -7.50 16.34
N GLU A 76 -1.48 -7.33 17.13
CA GLU A 76 -1.89 -8.24 18.20
C GLU A 76 -3.39 -8.52 18.10
N ASP A 77 -3.77 -9.79 18.22
CA ASP A 77 -5.17 -10.22 18.28
C ASP A 77 -5.69 -10.02 19.71
N CYS A 78 -6.81 -9.29 19.85
CA CYS A 78 -7.47 -9.00 21.12
C CYS A 78 -8.84 -9.68 21.25
N SER A 79 -9.15 -10.65 20.39
CA SER A 79 -10.47 -11.30 20.33
C SER A 79 -10.69 -12.18 21.56
N PRO A 80 -11.75 -11.92 22.37
CA PRO A 80 -12.00 -12.72 23.58
C PRO A 80 -12.64 -14.09 23.28
N ILE A 81 -13.29 -14.23 22.12
CA ILE A 81 -13.93 -15.46 21.62
C ILE A 81 -13.57 -15.64 20.14
N PRO A 82 -13.69 -16.86 19.58
CA PRO A 82 -13.41 -17.11 18.18
C PRO A 82 -14.28 -16.21 17.29
N PRO A 83 -13.68 -15.29 16.51
CA PRO A 83 -14.41 -14.40 15.63
C PRO A 83 -14.86 -15.11 14.35
N VAL A 84 -15.79 -14.48 13.62
CA VAL A 84 -16.26 -14.95 12.30
C VAL A 84 -15.11 -15.03 11.28
N ILE A 85 -14.11 -14.15 11.39
CA ILE A 85 -12.93 -14.13 10.52
C ILE A 85 -11.69 -14.45 11.34
N THR A 86 -11.01 -15.53 11.00
CA THR A 86 -9.72 -15.89 11.60
C THR A 86 -8.59 -15.37 10.74
N ILE A 87 -7.74 -14.52 11.30
CA ILE A 87 -6.55 -14.00 10.61
C ILE A 87 -5.41 -15.00 10.80
N GLN A 88 -4.90 -15.56 9.70
CA GLN A 88 -3.77 -16.50 9.74
C GLN A 88 -2.44 -15.79 9.60
N SER A 89 -2.32 -14.85 8.66
CA SER A 89 -1.10 -14.07 8.47
C SER A 89 -1.39 -12.72 7.83
N VAL A 90 -0.59 -11.72 8.18
CA VAL A 90 -0.57 -10.41 7.53
C VAL A 90 0.87 -10.09 7.19
N THR A 91 1.11 -9.75 5.93
CA THR A 91 2.44 -9.44 5.39
C THR A 91 2.39 -8.09 4.71
N LEU A 92 3.47 -7.33 4.85
CA LEU A 92 3.63 -6.00 4.27
C LEU A 92 4.77 -6.03 3.27
N ASP A 93 4.59 -5.38 2.13
CA ASP A 93 5.64 -5.21 1.13
C ASP A 93 5.67 -3.77 0.61
N PRO A 94 6.77 -3.01 0.83
CA PRO A 94 7.99 -3.39 1.54
C PRO A 94 7.83 -3.40 3.07
N ASP A 95 8.50 -4.34 3.75
CA ASP A 95 8.63 -4.37 5.22
C ASP A 95 10.08 -4.07 5.66
N PRO A 96 10.37 -2.95 6.34
CA PRO A 96 9.42 -1.99 6.93
C PRO A 96 8.84 -0.99 5.92
N PRO A 97 7.59 -0.54 6.13
CA PRO A 97 6.95 0.43 5.25
C PRO A 97 7.74 1.73 5.09
N MET A 98 7.72 2.26 3.87
CA MET A 98 8.44 3.47 3.49
C MET A 98 7.47 4.62 3.24
N LYS A 99 7.78 5.82 3.77
CA LYS A 99 6.99 7.02 3.52
C LYS A 99 7.00 7.37 2.02
N GLY A 100 5.86 7.79 1.48
CA GLY A 100 5.74 8.25 0.10
C GLY A 100 5.78 7.15 -0.96
N HIS A 101 5.76 5.88 -0.54
CA HIS A 101 5.81 4.73 -1.43
C HIS A 101 4.53 3.91 -1.30
N ASN A 102 4.25 3.11 -2.32
CA ASN A 102 3.19 2.12 -2.26
C ASN A 102 3.56 1.02 -1.27
N LEU A 103 2.57 0.61 -0.49
CA LEU A 103 2.64 -0.48 0.47
C LEU A 103 1.57 -1.49 0.09
N THR A 104 1.98 -2.70 -0.25
CA THR A 104 1.09 -3.83 -0.48
C THR A 104 0.89 -4.58 0.82
N VAL A 105 -0.36 -4.64 1.27
CA VAL A 105 -0.78 -5.42 2.43
C VAL A 105 -1.39 -6.72 1.91
N ARG A 106 -0.84 -7.86 2.29
CA ARG A 106 -1.40 -9.17 1.98
C ARG A 106 -1.85 -9.87 3.26
N GLY A 107 -3.15 -10.16 3.35
CA GLY A 107 -3.79 -10.83 4.47
C GLY A 107 -4.33 -12.20 4.05
N VAL A 108 -3.98 -13.23 4.80
CA VAL A 108 -4.51 -14.59 4.64
C VAL A 108 -5.35 -14.93 5.86
N GLY A 109 -6.57 -15.42 5.64
CA GLY A 109 -7.51 -15.74 6.71
C GLY A 109 -8.63 -16.68 6.28
N THR A 110 -9.41 -17.12 7.25
CA THR A 110 -10.57 -18.00 7.04
C THR A 110 -11.84 -17.33 7.55
N VAL A 111 -12.87 -17.30 6.73
CA VAL A 111 -14.22 -16.83 7.09
C VAL A 111 -15.08 -18.03 7.46
N LEU A 112 -15.66 -18.02 8.67
CA LEU A 112 -16.42 -19.13 9.25
C LEU A 112 -17.92 -19.03 9.00
N SER A 113 -18.45 -17.83 8.77
CA SER A 113 -19.87 -17.58 8.45
C SER A 113 -20.01 -16.48 7.41
N ASP A 114 -21.14 -16.48 6.70
CA ASP A 114 -21.43 -15.51 5.65
C ASP A 114 -21.35 -14.07 6.18
N ILE A 115 -20.59 -13.22 5.47
CA ILE A 115 -20.54 -11.78 5.73
C ILE A 115 -21.42 -11.10 4.68
N THR A 116 -22.41 -10.37 5.16
CA THR A 116 -23.38 -9.67 4.31
C THR A 116 -23.46 -8.19 4.68
N GLU A 117 -24.21 -7.44 3.88
CA GLU A 117 -24.57 -6.05 4.12
C GLU A 117 -25.07 -5.82 5.56
N GLY A 118 -24.65 -4.70 6.16
CA GLY A 118 -24.93 -4.37 7.56
C GLY A 118 -23.89 -4.90 8.56
N THR A 119 -22.84 -5.58 8.08
CA THR A 119 -21.64 -5.85 8.88
C THR A 119 -20.87 -4.54 9.08
N TYR A 120 -20.48 -4.24 10.31
CA TYR A 120 -19.84 -2.97 10.66
C TYR A 120 -18.48 -3.17 11.35
N LEU A 121 -17.62 -2.17 11.19
CA LEU A 121 -16.34 -2.03 11.86
C LEU A 121 -16.33 -0.77 12.73
N ASP A 122 -15.86 -0.90 13.97
CA ASP A 122 -15.54 0.21 14.85
C ASP A 122 -14.01 0.42 14.82
N VAL A 123 -13.58 1.58 14.30
CA VAL A 123 -12.16 1.91 14.11
C VAL A 123 -11.77 3.09 14.99
N ASP A 124 -10.80 2.86 15.87
CA ASP A 124 -10.29 3.85 16.80
C ASP A 124 -8.78 4.08 16.60
N VAL A 125 -8.40 5.28 16.16
CA VAL A 125 -7.00 5.66 15.95
C VAL A 125 -6.55 6.64 17.02
N HIS A 126 -5.47 6.29 17.70
CA HIS A 126 -4.85 7.10 18.74
C HIS A 126 -3.43 7.52 18.33
N ILE A 127 -3.01 8.70 18.76
CA ILE A 127 -1.63 9.15 18.74
C ILE A 127 -1.16 9.34 20.18
N GLY A 128 -0.30 8.45 20.67
CA GLY A 128 0.00 8.35 22.10
C GLY A 128 -1.27 8.12 22.92
N VAL A 129 -1.72 9.13 23.67
CA VAL A 129 -2.93 9.06 24.53
C VAL A 129 -4.13 9.80 23.95
N LEU A 130 -3.97 10.50 22.83
CA LEU A 130 -5.02 11.31 22.22
C LEU A 130 -5.74 10.50 21.14
N LYS A 131 -7.08 10.50 21.15
CA LYS A 131 -7.91 9.88 20.10
C LYS A 131 -8.02 10.85 18.92
N LEU A 132 -7.54 10.44 17.75
CA LEU A 132 -7.58 11.23 16.52
C LEU A 132 -8.78 10.91 15.64
N TYR A 133 -9.17 9.64 15.61
CA TYR A 133 -10.26 9.14 14.79
C TYR A 133 -11.03 8.08 15.57
N SER A 134 -12.35 8.11 15.44
CA SER A 134 -13.25 7.17 16.06
C SER A 134 -14.54 7.16 15.27
N GLU A 135 -14.71 6.13 14.46
CA GLU A 135 -15.87 6.04 13.58
C GLU A 135 -16.30 4.59 13.41
N ARG A 136 -17.60 4.43 13.25
CA ARG A 136 -18.21 3.18 12.82
C ARG A 136 -18.41 3.23 11.32
N LEU A 137 -17.81 2.28 10.61
CA LEU A 137 -17.86 2.15 9.17
C LEU A 137 -18.63 0.88 8.80
N ASP A 138 -19.35 0.89 7.68
CA ASP A 138 -19.90 -0.35 7.11
C ASP A 138 -18.79 -1.11 6.38
N PHE A 139 -18.62 -2.39 6.70
CA PHE A 139 -17.55 -3.22 6.17
C PHE A 139 -17.68 -3.41 4.65
N CYS A 140 -18.90 -3.64 4.16
CA CYS A 140 -19.15 -3.87 2.75
C CYS A 140 -18.97 -2.58 1.94
N ASP A 141 -19.34 -1.43 2.50
CA ASP A 141 -19.07 -0.14 1.88
C ASP A 141 -17.57 0.14 1.77
N VAL A 142 -16.79 -0.13 2.83
CA VAL A 142 -15.33 0.06 2.82
C VAL A 142 -14.65 -0.81 1.75
N LEU A 143 -15.05 -2.08 1.60
CA LEU A 143 -14.50 -2.97 0.57
C LEU A 143 -14.79 -2.46 -0.85
N ARG A 144 -16.00 -1.93 -1.06
CA ARG A 144 -16.45 -1.39 -2.34
C ARG A 144 -15.78 -0.06 -2.69
N GLU A 145 -15.65 0.84 -1.71
CA GLU A 145 -15.00 2.15 -1.89
C GLU A 145 -13.50 2.04 -2.18
N ASN A 146 -12.85 1.00 -1.67
CA ASN A 146 -11.42 0.75 -1.86
C ASN A 146 -11.11 -0.26 -2.98
N ASP A 147 -12.12 -0.68 -3.76
CA ASP A 147 -11.98 -1.64 -4.87
C ASP A 147 -11.17 -2.90 -4.48
N VAL A 148 -11.50 -3.45 -3.30
CA VAL A 148 -10.86 -4.67 -2.79
C VAL A 148 -11.35 -5.87 -3.59
N GLU A 149 -10.47 -6.84 -3.85
CA GLU A 149 -10.77 -8.04 -4.64
C GLU A 149 -11.96 -8.84 -4.08
N VAL A 150 -12.10 -8.87 -2.76
CA VAL A 150 -13.21 -9.54 -2.07
C VAL A 150 -14.33 -8.52 -1.84
N GLN A 151 -15.52 -8.85 -2.33
CA GLN A 151 -16.72 -8.02 -2.24
C GLN A 151 -17.86 -8.77 -1.55
N CYS A 152 -18.74 -8.03 -0.86
CA CYS A 152 -19.93 -8.62 -0.25
C CYS A 152 -20.95 -9.08 -1.31
N PRO A 153 -21.69 -10.17 -1.06
CA PRO A 153 -21.62 -11.07 0.10
C PRO A 153 -20.42 -12.04 0.05
N ILE A 154 -19.74 -12.22 1.19
CA ILE A 154 -18.54 -13.05 1.31
C ILE A 154 -18.92 -14.39 1.94
N PRO A 155 -18.89 -15.51 1.19
CA PRO A 155 -19.21 -16.83 1.72
C PRO A 155 -18.11 -17.37 2.66
N PRO A 156 -18.41 -18.37 3.51
CA PRO A 156 -17.38 -19.04 4.31
C PRO A 156 -16.35 -19.72 3.42
N GLY A 157 -15.08 -19.61 3.78
CA GLY A 157 -13.95 -20.11 3.00
C GLY A 157 -12.62 -19.51 3.41
N ASP A 158 -11.55 -19.96 2.76
CA ASP A 158 -10.21 -19.40 2.91
C ASP A 158 -9.97 -18.30 1.88
N TYR A 159 -9.41 -17.19 2.34
CA TYR A 159 -9.17 -16.00 1.55
C TYR A 159 -7.72 -15.56 1.65
N ASP A 160 -7.19 -15.12 0.52
CA ASP A 160 -5.88 -14.50 0.38
C ASP A 160 -6.07 -13.21 -0.39
N VAL A 161 -6.03 -12.09 0.34
CA VAL A 161 -6.35 -10.76 -0.18
C VAL A 161 -5.12 -9.91 -0.17
N SER A 162 -4.83 -9.26 -1.30
CA SER A 162 -3.78 -8.26 -1.40
C SER A 162 -4.35 -6.91 -1.78
N HIS A 163 -3.92 -5.85 -1.09
CA HIS A 163 -4.36 -4.49 -1.36
C HIS A 163 -3.20 -3.51 -1.23
N THR A 164 -3.03 -2.64 -2.23
CA THR A 164 -1.94 -1.68 -2.28
C THR A 164 -2.44 -0.28 -1.91
N VAL A 165 -1.81 0.31 -0.90
CA VAL A 165 -2.12 1.65 -0.40
C VAL A 165 -0.90 2.56 -0.50
N LEU A 166 -1.10 3.85 -0.79
CA LEU A 166 -0.01 4.82 -0.80
C LEU A 166 0.24 5.32 0.62
N VAL A 167 1.44 5.09 1.16
CA VAL A 167 1.84 5.66 2.45
C VAL A 167 2.14 7.15 2.27
N PRO A 168 1.49 8.06 3.03
CA PRO A 168 1.74 9.49 2.88
C PRO A 168 3.20 9.88 3.14
N ALA A 169 3.78 10.73 2.28
CA ALA A 169 5.17 11.18 2.41
C ALA A 169 5.42 12.00 3.70
N ARG A 170 4.40 12.70 4.19
CA ARG A 170 4.47 13.60 5.36
C ARG A 170 3.75 13.03 6.58
N LEU A 171 4.19 11.87 7.05
CA LEU A 171 3.76 11.33 8.35
C LEU A 171 4.61 11.93 9.48
N PRO A 172 3.98 12.57 10.50
CA PRO A 172 4.70 13.12 11.63
C PRO A 172 5.38 12.00 12.43
N PRO A 173 6.53 12.28 13.07
CA PRO A 173 7.18 11.30 13.93
C PRO A 173 6.36 11.09 15.21
N ALA A 174 5.67 9.97 15.29
CA ALA A 174 4.79 9.63 16.40
C ALA A 174 4.54 8.12 16.50
N LYS A 175 3.88 7.72 17.58
CA LYS A 175 3.33 6.37 17.75
C LYS A 175 1.83 6.43 17.57
N PHE A 176 1.34 5.64 16.63
CA PHE A 176 -0.08 5.45 16.36
C PHE A 176 -0.51 4.10 16.91
N SER A 177 -1.68 4.06 17.53
CA SER A 177 -2.32 2.84 17.97
C SER A 177 -3.69 2.79 17.33
N ILE A 178 -3.94 1.77 16.53
CA ILE A 178 -5.20 1.54 15.81
C ILE A 178 -5.86 0.35 16.48
N HIS A 179 -7.09 0.53 16.93
CA HIS A 179 -7.92 -0.53 17.48
C HIS A 179 -9.10 -0.75 16.53
N VAL A 180 -9.23 -1.97 16.03
CA VAL A 180 -10.29 -2.36 15.10
C VAL A 180 -11.10 -3.47 15.74
N THR A 181 -12.41 -3.28 15.79
CA THR A 181 -13.39 -4.28 16.23
C THR A 181 -14.61 -4.22 15.32
N GLY A 182 -15.57 -5.12 15.47
CA GLY A 182 -16.79 -5.06 14.67
C GLY A 182 -17.72 -6.22 14.94
N GLY A 183 -18.83 -6.25 14.21
CA GLY A 183 -19.81 -7.31 14.29
C GLY A 183 -20.64 -7.43 13.01
N THR A 184 -21.21 -8.61 12.80
CA THR A 184 -22.16 -8.87 11.73
C THR A 184 -23.58 -8.46 12.14
N GLN A 185 -24.50 -8.42 11.18
CA GLN A 185 -25.94 -8.23 11.42
C GLN A 185 -26.54 -9.25 12.39
N ASP A 186 -25.96 -10.47 12.45
CA ASP A 186 -26.40 -11.56 13.33
C ASP A 186 -25.74 -11.51 14.72
N ASN A 187 -25.13 -10.36 15.07
CA ASN A 187 -24.47 -10.11 16.35
C ASN A 187 -23.30 -11.09 16.61
N GLN A 188 -22.67 -11.59 15.55
CA GLN A 188 -21.44 -12.38 15.63
C GLN A 188 -20.24 -11.43 15.60
N PRO A 189 -19.22 -11.63 16.46
CA PRO A 189 -18.07 -10.73 16.52
C PRO A 189 -17.14 -10.92 15.31
N LEU A 190 -16.67 -9.81 14.78
CA LEU A 190 -15.50 -9.77 13.90
C LEU A 190 -14.20 -9.84 14.72
N PRO A 191 -13.05 -10.12 14.09
CA PRO A 191 -11.77 -10.13 14.78
C PRO A 191 -11.46 -8.77 15.41
N CYS A 192 -10.93 -8.82 16.63
CA CYS A 192 -10.38 -7.67 17.34
C CYS A 192 -8.89 -7.58 17.06
N VAL A 193 -8.43 -6.45 16.53
CA VAL A 193 -7.01 -6.26 16.21
C VAL A 193 -6.50 -4.94 16.78
N ASN A 194 -5.38 -5.03 17.49
CA ASN A 194 -4.57 -3.89 17.91
C ASN A 194 -3.35 -3.77 17.00
N ILE A 195 -3.23 -2.65 16.30
CA ILE A 195 -2.09 -2.37 15.41
C ILE A 195 -1.32 -1.19 15.96
N GLY A 196 -0.04 -1.38 16.24
CA GLY A 196 0.83 -0.30 16.69
C GLY A 196 1.84 0.08 15.61
N VAL A 197 1.81 1.34 15.19
CA VAL A 197 2.69 1.90 14.17
C VAL A 197 3.60 2.96 14.79
N SER A 198 4.89 2.88 14.55
CA SER A 198 5.91 3.78 15.10
C SER A 198 6.69 4.44 13.98
N VAL A 199 6.56 5.76 13.89
CA VAL A 199 7.24 6.58 12.90
C VAL A 199 8.40 7.29 13.59
N SER A 200 9.62 6.84 13.30
CA SER A 200 10.83 7.44 13.89
C SER A 200 11.19 8.78 13.21
N PRO A 201 11.72 9.76 13.98
CA PRO A 201 12.24 11.00 13.40
C PRO A 201 13.59 10.75 12.71
N PHE A 202 13.80 11.39 11.56
CA PHE A 202 15.06 11.30 10.80
C PHE A 202 16.30 11.67 11.66
N VAL A 203 16.14 12.61 12.60
CA VAL A 203 17.23 13.12 13.45
C VAL A 203 17.77 12.08 14.45
N SER A 204 16.96 11.11 14.91
CA SER A 204 17.46 10.07 15.84
C SER A 204 18.50 9.14 15.20
N GLN A 205 18.57 9.12 13.87
CA GLN A 205 19.47 8.25 13.12
C GLN A 205 20.89 8.81 13.00
N MET A 206 21.06 10.14 13.12
CA MET A 206 22.40 10.73 13.25
C MET A 206 23.03 10.39 14.61
N ALA A 207 22.25 10.16 15.66
CA ALA A 207 22.78 9.84 16.98
C ALA A 207 23.41 8.43 17.04
N SER A 208 22.86 7.45 16.31
CA SER A 208 23.48 6.13 16.18
C SER A 208 24.70 6.17 15.26
N TYR A 209 24.67 6.95 14.18
CA TYR A 209 25.81 7.13 13.29
C TYR A 209 26.98 7.83 13.99
N LEU A 210 26.72 8.87 14.79
CA LEU A 210 27.75 9.57 15.58
C LEU A 210 28.38 8.69 16.68
N ARG A 211 27.67 7.66 17.17
CA ARG A 211 28.26 6.63 18.05
C ARG A 211 29.06 5.57 17.29
N ALA A 212 28.75 5.38 16.01
CA ALA A 212 29.48 4.47 15.12
C ALA A 212 30.69 5.13 14.46
N VAL A 213 30.89 6.46 14.62
CA VAL A 213 32.16 7.12 14.26
C VAL A 213 33.24 6.52 15.16
N PRO A 214 34.19 5.76 14.60
CA PRO A 214 35.19 5.13 15.42
C PRO A 214 36.03 6.21 16.12
N GLN A 215 36.27 6.02 17.42
CA GLN A 215 36.88 7.01 18.30
C GLN A 215 38.25 7.55 17.81
N TRP A 216 38.92 6.84 16.89
CA TRP A 216 40.17 7.29 16.27
C TRP A 216 40.00 8.52 15.35
N LEU A 217 38.80 8.76 14.79
CA LEU A 217 38.52 9.96 13.98
C LEU A 217 38.43 11.22 14.86
N ALA A 218 37.97 11.10 16.11
CA ALA A 218 37.93 12.21 17.06
C ALA A 218 39.33 12.62 17.56
N ALA A 219 40.32 11.71 17.49
CA ALA A 219 41.68 11.96 17.96
C ALA A 219 42.54 12.82 16.98
N LYS A 220 42.05 13.09 15.76
CA LYS A 220 42.84 13.75 14.70
C LYS A 220 42.64 15.27 14.60
N TRP A 221 41.77 15.86 15.40
CA TRP A 221 41.56 17.31 15.40
C TRP A 221 42.43 17.99 16.46
N PRO A 222 43.47 18.76 16.07
CA PRO A 222 44.25 19.54 17.02
C PRO A 222 43.35 20.65 17.58
N ARG A 223 43.18 20.68 18.90
CA ARG A 223 42.57 21.83 19.57
C ARG A 223 43.48 23.04 19.31
N ARG A 224 42.96 24.00 18.55
CA ARG A 224 43.61 25.29 18.35
C ARG A 224 43.48 26.05 19.68
N SER A 225 44.61 26.25 20.37
CA SER A 225 44.74 27.09 21.57
C SER A 225 44.56 28.55 21.24
#